data_AF-A0A0F9HA12-F1
#
_entry.id   AF-A0A0F9HA12-F1
#
_cell.length_a   1.000
_cell.length_b   1.000
_cell.length_c   1.000
_cell.angle_alpha   90.00
_cell.angle_beta   90.00
_cell.angle_gamma   90.00
#
_symmetry.space_group_name_H-M   'P 1'
#
loop_
_entity.id
_entity.type
_entity.pdbx_description
1 polymer ?
#
loop_
_entity_poly.entity_id
_entity_poly.type
_entity_poly.pdbx_seq_one_letter_code
_entity_poly.pdbx_strand_id
1 'polypeptide(L)'
;MLLLIKFKIIIEKSMKLIEIVGLEAQQAKKLEKEGILSVEDLIPLSSYDIKKLAKKTGISAKLIDTWQEHADLMRIEGITPKYANILNLSGVNSVKQLARRNPESLLERIVKLNEEQPDLITKVPALKQVKEWISKAKADENGQNGTLKTPKRKRSSKGSKVKVWEQDPTVSEPTLSYIHTLIKDGPKDDDINILGLNIAKSDKNNDFLFDAVKNPEKFDAVHTFTVIRQVLTMYNRAILKQNENYSGFQWQWGKDPIKVYPYAEYGANAYYSRDERALKFFYFNPNNDESKPLVYTCRSFDIVAHETGHAFLDALCPELMVSWHPETGGLHEAFGDLTSIFVLLSQLDICDAIIAESKADLHNKTFFPVIGEQFGEAIFGKPTGLRNADNDL
;
A
#
# COMPACT_ATOMS: atom_id res chain seq x y z
N MET A 1 -14.88 -15.61 -41.36
CA MET A 1 -14.34 -14.52 -42.22
C MET A 1 -15.04 -13.17 -42.03
N LEU A 2 -16.34 -13.11 -41.64
CA LEU A 2 -17.02 -11.84 -41.31
C LEU A 2 -16.66 -11.23 -39.94
N LEU A 3 -16.16 -12.03 -38.98
CA LEU A 3 -15.76 -11.52 -37.65
C LEU A 3 -14.44 -10.72 -37.67
N LEU A 4 -13.58 -10.98 -38.67
CA LEU A 4 -12.29 -10.30 -38.86
C LEU A 4 -12.42 -8.97 -39.62
N ILE A 5 -13.55 -8.74 -40.30
CA ILE A 5 -13.80 -7.49 -41.06
C ILE A 5 -14.38 -6.41 -40.13
N LYS A 6 -15.14 -6.77 -39.09
CA LYS A 6 -15.63 -5.81 -38.08
C LYS A 6 -14.55 -5.31 -37.11
N PHE A 7 -13.43 -6.03 -36.96
CA PHE A 7 -12.30 -5.56 -36.14
C PHE A 7 -11.38 -4.56 -36.88
N LYS A 8 -11.59 -4.37 -38.20
CA LYS A 8 -10.80 -3.48 -39.05
C LYS A 8 -11.44 -2.10 -39.25
N ILE A 9 -12.58 -1.84 -38.62
CA ILE A 9 -13.29 -0.55 -38.67
C ILE A 9 -13.56 -0.12 -37.23
N ILE A 10 -12.55 0.50 -36.61
CA ILE A 10 -12.55 1.63 -35.67
C ILE A 10 -11.06 1.80 -35.33
N ILE A 11 -10.27 2.29 -36.29
CA ILE A 11 -9.08 3.06 -35.95
C ILE A 11 -9.61 4.46 -35.72
N GLU A 12 -10.15 4.69 -34.52
CA GLU A 12 -10.31 6.04 -34.01
C GLU A 12 -8.90 6.64 -33.96
N LYS A 13 -8.74 7.80 -34.59
CA LYS A 13 -7.48 8.52 -34.72
C LYS A 13 -6.96 8.86 -33.31
N SER A 14 -5.98 8.12 -32.82
CA SER A 14 -5.28 8.41 -31.56
C SER A 14 -4.68 9.81 -31.60
N MET A 15 -4.93 10.63 -30.58
CA MET A 15 -4.43 12.01 -30.54
C MET A 15 -2.92 12.04 -30.33
N LYS A 16 -2.22 12.94 -31.04
CA LYS A 16 -0.77 13.07 -30.88
C LYS A 16 -0.45 13.79 -29.56
N LEU A 17 0.62 13.39 -28.89
CA LEU A 17 1.08 14.02 -27.63
C LEU A 17 1.21 15.54 -27.74
N ILE A 18 1.73 16.04 -28.87
CA ILE A 18 1.90 17.48 -29.15
C ILE A 18 0.59 18.28 -29.19
N GLU A 19 -0.57 17.62 -29.18
CA GLU A 19 -1.86 18.30 -29.10
C GLU A 19 -2.16 18.78 -27.67
N ILE A 20 -1.52 18.20 -26.64
CA ILE A 20 -1.68 18.64 -25.26
C ILE A 20 -1.02 20.01 -25.08
N VAL A 21 -1.77 20.97 -24.55
CA VAL A 21 -1.26 22.31 -24.24
C VAL A 21 -0.10 22.20 -23.25
N GLY A 22 1.05 22.79 -23.61
CA GLY A 22 2.27 22.76 -22.80
C GLY A 22 3.16 21.52 -22.99
N LEU A 23 2.80 20.58 -23.88
CA LEU A 23 3.65 19.44 -24.23
C LEU A 23 4.44 19.73 -25.51
N GLU A 24 5.73 19.98 -25.37
CA GLU A 24 6.61 20.36 -26.50
C GLU A 24 7.11 19.15 -27.30
N ALA A 25 7.46 19.37 -28.57
CA ALA A 25 7.94 18.30 -29.46
C ALA A 25 9.17 17.55 -28.92
N GLN A 26 10.05 18.20 -28.15
CA GLN A 26 11.19 17.53 -27.52
C GLN A 26 10.75 16.58 -26.39
N GLN A 27 9.74 16.98 -25.61
CA GLN A 27 9.17 16.17 -24.54
C GLN A 27 8.38 14.98 -25.12
N ALA A 28 7.59 15.22 -26.18
CA ALA A 28 6.90 14.15 -26.91
C ALA A 28 7.87 13.05 -27.36
N LYS A 29 8.99 13.42 -28.00
CA LYS A 29 10.02 12.45 -28.42
C LYS A 29 10.62 11.64 -27.27
N LYS A 30 10.75 12.24 -26.09
CA LYS A 30 11.24 11.53 -24.89
C LYS A 30 10.21 10.54 -24.36
N LEU A 31 8.93 10.92 -24.34
CA LEU A 31 7.82 10.06 -23.96
C LEU A 31 7.65 8.88 -24.94
N GLU A 32 7.75 9.15 -26.24
CA GLU A 32 7.68 8.15 -27.31
C GLU A 32 8.77 7.08 -27.17
N LYS A 33 10.01 7.49 -26.82
CA LYS A 33 11.11 6.55 -26.53
C LYS A 33 10.84 5.62 -25.35
N GLU A 34 10.00 6.05 -24.41
CA GLU A 34 9.60 5.27 -23.24
C GLU A 34 8.27 4.52 -23.45
N GLY A 35 7.75 4.50 -24.68
CA GLY A 35 6.57 3.74 -25.07
C GLY A 35 5.23 4.46 -24.90
N ILE A 36 5.24 5.78 -24.64
CA ILE A 36 4.03 6.62 -24.63
C ILE A 36 3.92 7.27 -26.01
N LEU A 37 3.05 6.76 -26.87
CA LEU A 37 2.97 7.12 -28.28
C LEU A 37 1.80 8.08 -28.59
N SER A 38 0.78 8.10 -27.73
CA SER A 38 -0.39 8.97 -27.90
C SER A 38 -0.86 9.60 -26.58
N VAL A 39 -1.80 10.54 -26.67
CA VAL A 39 -2.44 11.15 -25.48
C VAL A 39 -3.12 10.09 -24.62
N GLU A 40 -3.74 9.10 -25.24
CA GLU A 40 -4.46 8.04 -24.55
C GLU A 40 -3.54 7.13 -23.71
N ASP A 41 -2.27 7.00 -24.09
CA ASP A 41 -1.26 6.25 -23.33
C ASP A 41 -0.90 6.90 -21.98
N LEU A 42 -1.20 8.19 -21.80
CA LEU A 42 -0.99 8.89 -20.52
C LEU A 42 -2.05 8.53 -19.48
N ILE A 43 -3.30 8.28 -19.90
CA ILE A 43 -4.44 8.02 -19.02
C ILE A 43 -4.20 6.87 -18.01
N PRO A 44 -3.64 5.71 -18.40
CA PRO A 44 -3.49 4.58 -17.48
C PRO A 44 -2.30 4.69 -16.51
N LEU A 45 -1.44 5.72 -16.61
CA LEU A 45 -0.26 5.83 -15.77
C LEU A 45 -0.65 5.96 -14.30
N SER A 46 -0.02 5.18 -13.42
CA SER A 46 -0.13 5.39 -11.98
C SER A 46 0.86 6.44 -11.50
N SER A 47 0.70 6.95 -10.28
CA SER A 47 1.67 7.87 -9.66
C SER A 47 3.10 7.29 -9.63
N TYR A 48 3.23 5.95 -9.57
CA TYR A 48 4.53 5.28 -9.68
C TYR A 48 5.08 5.34 -11.11
N ASP A 49 4.24 5.08 -12.12
CA ASP A 49 4.63 5.13 -13.52
C ASP A 49 5.05 6.55 -13.92
N ILE A 50 4.32 7.57 -13.46
CA ILE A 50 4.65 8.99 -13.65
C ILE A 50 6.03 9.31 -13.04
N LYS A 51 6.29 8.92 -11.80
CA LYS A 51 7.60 9.14 -11.14
C LYS A 51 8.74 8.41 -11.86
N LYS A 52 8.49 7.18 -12.33
CA LYS A 52 9.47 6.40 -13.09
C LYS A 52 9.77 7.05 -14.44
N LEU A 53 8.73 7.50 -15.15
CA LEU A 53 8.84 8.17 -16.44
C LEU A 53 9.55 9.51 -16.31
N ALA A 54 9.27 10.27 -15.25
CA ALA A 54 9.97 11.51 -14.91
C ALA A 54 11.48 11.28 -14.76
N LYS A 55 11.87 10.26 -13.99
CA LYS A 55 13.30 9.92 -13.77
C LYS A 55 14.02 9.55 -15.07
N LYS A 56 13.36 8.83 -15.98
CA LYS A 56 13.97 8.40 -17.25
C LYS A 56 14.04 9.50 -18.31
N THR A 57 13.01 10.33 -18.40
CA THR A 57 12.91 11.37 -19.44
C THR A 57 13.55 12.69 -19.02
N GLY A 58 13.76 12.88 -17.71
CA GLY A 58 14.16 14.16 -17.10
C GLY A 58 13.05 15.21 -17.13
N ILE A 59 11.80 14.81 -17.40
CA ILE A 59 10.62 15.68 -17.34
C ILE A 59 10.11 15.66 -15.90
N SER A 60 9.62 16.79 -15.37
CA SER A 60 9.09 16.81 -14.01
C SER A 60 7.85 15.94 -13.87
N ALA A 61 7.74 15.20 -12.76
CA ALA A 61 6.58 14.35 -12.49
C ALA A 61 5.27 15.15 -12.49
N LYS A 62 5.31 16.38 -11.96
CA LYS A 62 4.18 17.31 -11.95
C LYS A 62 3.68 17.63 -13.37
N LEU A 63 4.60 17.82 -14.33
CA LEU A 63 4.21 18.16 -15.69
C LEU A 63 3.58 16.96 -16.42
N ILE A 64 4.12 15.76 -16.21
CA ILE A 64 3.54 14.51 -16.73
C ILE A 64 2.14 14.28 -16.13
N ASP A 65 1.98 14.54 -14.83
CA ASP A 65 0.69 14.46 -14.13
C ASP A 65 -0.34 15.43 -14.73
N THR A 66 0.04 16.70 -14.96
CA THR A 66 -0.82 17.68 -15.66
C THR A 66 -1.20 17.22 -17.08
N TRP A 67 -0.29 16.63 -17.84
CA TRP A 67 -0.63 16.10 -19.16
C TRP A 67 -1.56 14.89 -19.08
N GLN A 68 -1.43 14.04 -18.06
CA GLN A 68 -2.39 12.97 -17.80
C GLN A 68 -3.78 13.54 -17.44
N GLU A 69 -3.86 14.58 -16.63
CA GLU A 69 -5.12 15.26 -16.28
C GLU A 69 -5.79 15.84 -17.54
N HIS A 70 -5.01 16.46 -18.44
CA HIS A 70 -5.50 16.92 -19.73
C HIS A 70 -6.01 15.76 -20.58
N ALA A 71 -5.25 14.66 -20.66
CA ALA A 71 -5.63 13.46 -21.40
C ALA A 71 -6.95 12.86 -20.89
N ASP A 72 -7.18 12.82 -19.58
CA ASP A 72 -8.45 12.34 -19.01
C ASP A 72 -9.62 13.24 -19.42
N LEU A 73 -9.49 14.57 -19.28
CA LEU A 73 -10.55 15.52 -19.65
C LEU A 73 -10.91 15.45 -21.15
N MET A 74 -9.91 15.28 -22.01
CA MET A 74 -10.08 15.23 -23.47
C MET A 74 -10.86 13.99 -23.96
N ARG A 75 -11.14 13.01 -23.09
CA ARG A 75 -12.02 11.87 -23.38
C ARG A 75 -13.47 12.30 -23.62
N ILE A 76 -13.88 13.43 -23.06
CA ILE A 76 -15.24 13.94 -23.22
C ILE A 76 -15.35 14.68 -24.55
N GLU A 77 -16.15 14.13 -25.45
CA GLU A 77 -16.39 14.71 -26.77
C GLU A 77 -16.85 16.18 -26.66
N GLY A 78 -16.09 17.07 -27.30
CA GLY A 78 -16.28 18.52 -27.26
C GLY A 78 -15.31 19.25 -26.33
N ILE A 79 -14.51 18.54 -25.54
CA ILE A 79 -13.39 19.11 -24.79
C ILE A 79 -12.13 19.04 -25.66
N THR A 80 -11.74 20.19 -26.19
CA THR A 80 -10.50 20.36 -26.96
C THR A 80 -9.30 20.48 -26.02
N PRO A 81 -8.05 20.38 -26.49
CA PRO A 81 -6.88 20.57 -25.63
C PRO A 81 -6.85 21.91 -24.89
N LYS A 82 -7.32 22.99 -25.53
CA LYS A 82 -7.44 24.31 -24.88
C LYS A 82 -8.50 24.32 -23.78
N TYR A 83 -9.62 23.63 -24.00
CA TYR A 83 -10.64 23.48 -22.96
C TYR A 83 -10.17 22.60 -21.81
N ALA A 84 -9.43 21.52 -22.08
CA ALA A 84 -8.83 20.70 -21.03
C ALA A 84 -7.87 21.51 -20.15
N ASN A 85 -7.04 22.35 -20.77
CA ASN A 85 -6.11 23.24 -20.06
C ASN A 85 -6.84 24.25 -19.14
N ILE A 86 -7.85 24.97 -19.64
CA ILE A 86 -8.58 25.94 -18.79
C ILE A 86 -9.42 25.26 -17.71
N LEU A 87 -9.94 24.05 -17.96
CA LEU A 87 -10.63 23.25 -16.95
C LEU A 87 -9.67 22.83 -15.83
N ASN A 88 -8.47 22.37 -16.18
CA ASN A 88 -7.42 22.05 -15.21
C ASN A 88 -7.05 23.29 -14.36
N LEU A 89 -6.80 24.44 -15.00
CA LEU A 89 -6.55 25.71 -14.31
C LEU A 89 -7.74 26.20 -13.45
N SER A 90 -8.96 25.78 -13.78
CA SER A 90 -10.17 26.01 -12.98
C SER A 90 -10.30 25.07 -11.78
N GLY A 91 -9.33 24.16 -11.57
CA GLY A 91 -9.33 23.14 -10.52
C GLY A 91 -10.17 21.90 -10.87
N VAL A 92 -10.42 21.66 -12.16
CA VAL A 92 -11.09 20.45 -12.65
C VAL A 92 -10.05 19.57 -13.35
N ASN A 93 -9.52 18.61 -12.62
CA ASN A 93 -8.35 17.84 -13.03
C ASN A 93 -8.70 16.45 -13.60
N SER A 94 -9.98 16.09 -13.63
CA SER A 94 -10.44 14.80 -14.14
C SER A 94 -11.89 14.85 -14.60
N VAL A 95 -12.28 13.89 -15.44
CA VAL A 95 -13.68 13.67 -15.83
C VAL A 95 -14.54 13.43 -14.59
N LYS A 96 -13.99 12.70 -13.61
CA LYS A 96 -14.63 12.43 -12.31
C LYS A 96 -14.98 13.71 -11.55
N GLN A 97 -14.09 14.69 -11.55
CA GLN A 97 -14.35 15.98 -10.92
C GLN A 97 -15.32 16.81 -11.75
N LEU A 98 -15.18 16.81 -13.07
CA LEU A 98 -16.08 17.52 -13.99
C LEU A 98 -17.54 17.08 -13.81
N ALA A 99 -17.80 15.79 -13.67
CA ALA A 99 -19.13 15.21 -13.45
C ALA A 99 -19.86 15.77 -12.22
N ARG A 100 -19.12 16.28 -11.21
CA ARG A 100 -19.67 16.83 -9.96
C ARG A 100 -19.74 18.35 -9.92
N ARG A 101 -19.29 19.05 -10.97
CA ARG A 101 -19.31 20.52 -10.98
C ARG A 101 -20.72 21.07 -11.22
N ASN A 102 -20.97 22.26 -10.67
CA ASN A 102 -22.09 23.09 -11.07
C ASN A 102 -21.75 23.81 -12.39
N PRO A 103 -22.59 23.72 -13.44
CA PRO A 103 -22.30 24.33 -14.75
C PRO A 103 -22.14 25.85 -14.71
N GLU A 104 -22.99 26.55 -13.97
CA GLU A 104 -22.98 28.00 -13.86
C GLU A 104 -21.71 28.51 -13.16
N SER A 105 -21.36 27.94 -12.00
CA SER A 105 -20.14 28.29 -11.28
C SER A 105 -18.86 27.92 -12.04
N LEU A 106 -18.87 26.82 -12.78
CA LEU A 106 -17.73 26.43 -13.61
C LEU A 106 -17.54 27.40 -14.79
N LEU A 107 -18.64 27.81 -15.44
CA LEU A 107 -18.57 28.79 -16.52
C LEU A 107 -18.06 30.14 -16.01
N GLU A 108 -18.55 30.61 -14.85
CA GLU A 108 -18.06 31.84 -14.21
C GLU A 108 -16.55 31.78 -13.96
N ARG A 109 -16.04 30.65 -13.44
CA ARG A 109 -14.61 30.45 -13.23
C ARG A 109 -13.79 30.46 -14.54
N ILE A 110 -14.30 29.83 -15.60
CA ILE A 110 -13.67 29.82 -16.92
C ILE A 110 -13.62 31.23 -17.52
N VAL A 111 -14.71 31.98 -17.42
CA VAL A 111 -14.78 33.38 -17.89
C VAL A 111 -13.73 34.22 -17.17
N LYS A 112 -13.70 34.16 -15.84
CA LYS A 112 -12.74 34.91 -15.02
C LYS A 112 -11.29 34.56 -15.38
N LEU A 113 -10.97 33.28 -15.56
CA LEU A 113 -9.62 32.86 -15.99
C LEU A 113 -9.25 33.36 -17.38
N ASN A 114 -10.20 33.39 -18.30
CA ASN A 114 -9.97 33.90 -19.65
C ASN A 114 -9.83 35.43 -19.67
N GLU A 115 -10.48 36.14 -18.76
CA GLU A 115 -10.26 37.58 -18.55
C GLU A 115 -8.88 37.86 -17.95
N GLU A 116 -8.44 37.04 -16.99
CA GLU A 116 -7.10 37.11 -16.37
C GLU A 116 -5.99 36.68 -17.35
N GLN A 117 -6.27 35.75 -18.27
CA GLN A 117 -5.32 35.19 -19.24
C GLN A 117 -6.00 34.96 -20.60
N PRO A 118 -6.08 36.00 -21.46
CA PRO A 118 -6.84 35.95 -22.72
C PRO A 118 -6.38 34.92 -23.76
N ASP A 119 -5.15 34.42 -23.65
CA ASP A 119 -4.56 33.48 -24.62
C ASP A 119 -4.97 32.01 -24.39
N LEU A 120 -5.67 31.71 -23.28
CA LEU A 120 -6.01 30.34 -22.90
C LEU A 120 -7.01 29.68 -23.86
N ILE A 121 -8.07 30.40 -24.25
CA ILE A 121 -9.10 29.91 -25.18
C ILE A 121 -9.49 31.00 -26.17
N THR A 122 -9.72 30.62 -27.43
CA THR A 122 -10.14 31.57 -28.47
C THR A 122 -11.63 31.91 -28.39
N LYS A 123 -12.42 31.06 -27.73
CA LYS A 123 -13.87 31.23 -27.58
C LYS A 123 -14.30 30.69 -26.24
N VAL A 124 -14.98 31.52 -25.45
CA VAL A 124 -15.60 31.11 -24.19
C VAL A 124 -16.74 30.12 -24.48
N PRO A 125 -16.81 28.97 -23.79
CA PRO A 125 -17.88 28.00 -24.00
C PRO A 125 -19.23 28.57 -23.54
N ALA A 126 -20.30 28.24 -24.24
CA ALA A 126 -21.65 28.59 -23.79
C ALA A 126 -22.07 27.72 -22.59
N LEU A 127 -22.99 28.20 -21.75
CA LEU A 127 -23.53 27.41 -20.62
C LEU A 127 -24.07 26.06 -21.06
N LYS A 128 -24.71 26.00 -22.24
CA LYS A 128 -25.19 24.75 -22.85
C LYS A 128 -24.05 23.75 -23.07
N GLN A 129 -22.92 24.22 -23.59
CA GLN A 129 -21.74 23.39 -23.84
C GLN A 129 -21.14 22.85 -22.53
N VAL A 130 -21.07 23.68 -21.49
CA VAL A 130 -20.60 23.24 -20.15
C VAL A 130 -21.54 22.20 -19.55
N LYS A 131 -22.86 22.38 -19.69
CA LYS A 131 -23.88 21.40 -19.28
C LYS A 131 -23.73 20.08 -20.02
N GLU A 132 -23.47 20.14 -21.33
CA GLU A 132 -23.21 18.96 -22.15
C GLU A 132 -21.95 18.22 -21.70
N TRP A 133 -20.84 18.91 -21.44
CA TRP A 133 -19.62 18.29 -20.91
C TRP A 133 -19.86 17.58 -19.58
N ILE A 134 -20.55 18.23 -18.64
CA ILE A 134 -20.86 17.64 -17.33
C ILE A 134 -21.80 16.43 -17.49
N SER A 135 -22.78 16.51 -18.38
CA SER A 135 -23.68 15.38 -18.68
C SER A 135 -22.93 14.19 -19.27
N LYS A 136 -22.05 14.43 -20.25
CA LYS A 136 -21.20 13.39 -20.84
C LYS A 136 -20.22 12.80 -19.82
N ALA A 137 -19.67 13.62 -18.93
CA ALA A 137 -18.80 13.16 -17.84
C ALA A 137 -19.55 12.26 -16.84
N LYS A 138 -20.80 12.58 -16.50
CA LYS A 138 -21.66 11.71 -15.68
C LYS A 138 -21.98 10.39 -16.39
N ALA A 139 -22.24 10.42 -17.70
CA ALA A 139 -22.48 9.22 -18.49
C ALA A 139 -21.24 8.33 -18.60
N ASP A 140 -20.05 8.93 -18.67
CA ASP A 140 -18.76 8.21 -18.62
C ASP A 140 -18.53 7.53 -17.26
N GLU A 141 -18.81 8.21 -16.14
CA GLU A 141 -18.75 7.58 -14.80
C GLU A 141 -19.70 6.37 -14.68
N ASN A 142 -20.88 6.44 -15.31
CA ASN A 142 -21.91 5.40 -15.25
C ASN A 142 -21.77 4.31 -16.32
N GLY A 143 -20.75 4.39 -17.19
CA GLY A 143 -20.47 3.40 -18.23
C GLY A 143 -21.51 3.35 -19.37
N GLN A 144 -22.24 4.45 -19.63
CA GLN A 144 -23.34 4.50 -20.60
C GLN A 144 -22.96 5.02 -21.99
N ASN A 145 -21.74 5.55 -22.19
CA ASN A 145 -21.25 5.99 -23.50
C ASN A 145 -20.37 4.92 -24.16
N GLY A 146 -20.69 4.58 -25.42
CA GLY A 146 -19.93 3.66 -26.28
C GLY A 146 -18.63 4.23 -26.86
N THR A 147 -18.15 5.38 -26.37
CA THR A 147 -16.83 5.94 -26.67
C THR A 147 -15.76 5.22 -25.87
N LEU A 148 -14.57 5.00 -26.48
CA LEU A 148 -13.35 4.41 -25.91
C LEU A 148 -13.55 3.94 -24.48
N LYS A 149 -13.96 2.66 -24.33
CA LYS A 149 -13.99 2.00 -23.02
C LYS A 149 -12.71 2.41 -22.33
N THR A 150 -12.83 3.14 -21.21
CA THR A 150 -11.74 3.32 -20.27
C THR A 150 -11.02 1.98 -20.25
N PRO A 151 -9.72 1.87 -20.63
CA PRO A 151 -9.02 0.62 -20.47
C PRO A 151 -9.24 0.29 -19.00
N LYS A 152 -10.10 -0.74 -18.75
CA LYS A 152 -10.81 -0.93 -17.47
C LYS A 152 -9.86 -0.45 -16.41
N ARG A 153 -10.14 0.71 -15.78
CA ARG A 153 -9.21 1.33 -14.82
C ARG A 153 -8.71 0.16 -14.02
N LYS A 154 -7.43 -0.23 -14.21
CA LYS A 154 -6.87 -1.47 -13.66
C LYS A 154 -7.42 -1.48 -12.26
N ARG A 155 -8.30 -2.45 -11.93
CA ARG A 155 -9.11 -2.38 -10.69
C ARG A 155 -8.16 -1.84 -9.65
N SER A 156 -8.53 -0.71 -9.03
CA SER A 156 -7.68 -0.06 -8.04
C SER A 156 -7.63 -0.95 -6.78
N SER A 157 -7.23 -2.21 -6.92
CA SER A 157 -6.98 -3.17 -5.86
C SER A 157 -5.50 -3.06 -5.51
N LYS A 158 -5.03 -1.83 -5.24
CA LYS A 158 -3.68 -1.72 -4.67
C LYS A 158 -3.65 -2.26 -3.25
N GLY A 159 -4.80 -2.45 -2.60
CA GLY A 159 -4.89 -3.02 -1.27
C GLY A 159 -5.83 -4.21 -1.15
N SER A 160 -5.78 -4.82 0.02
CA SER A 160 -6.53 -6.00 0.42
C SER A 160 -7.10 -5.77 1.82
N LYS A 161 -8.33 -6.20 2.05
CA LYS A 161 -8.85 -6.37 3.41
C LYS A 161 -8.37 -7.71 3.96
N VAL A 162 -7.95 -7.71 5.21
CA VAL A 162 -7.45 -8.89 5.89
C VAL A 162 -8.04 -8.96 7.29
N LYS A 163 -8.08 -10.16 7.88
CA LYS A 163 -8.32 -10.30 9.32
C LYS A 163 -7.01 -10.61 10.01
N VAL A 164 -6.74 -9.95 11.13
CA VAL A 164 -5.51 -10.11 11.91
C VAL A 164 -5.80 -10.00 13.39
N TRP A 165 -4.97 -10.65 14.21
CA TRP A 165 -4.83 -10.23 15.59
C TRP A 165 -4.05 -8.90 15.59
N GLU A 166 -4.66 -7.80 16.03
CA GLU A 166 -3.97 -6.50 16.18
C GLU A 166 -3.09 -6.45 17.43
N GLN A 167 -3.26 -7.45 18.30
CA GLN A 167 -2.51 -7.72 19.51
C GLN A 167 -2.39 -9.23 19.77
N ASP A 168 -1.79 -9.65 20.89
CA ASP A 168 -1.67 -11.07 21.22
C ASP A 168 -3.04 -11.77 21.37
N PRO A 169 -3.18 -13.08 21.03
CA PRO A 169 -4.45 -13.80 21.16
C PRO A 169 -5.06 -13.86 22.56
N THR A 170 -4.31 -13.57 23.62
CA THR A 170 -4.88 -13.45 24.98
C THR A 170 -5.43 -12.05 25.30
N VAL A 171 -5.18 -11.06 24.44
CA VAL A 171 -5.53 -9.64 24.67
C VAL A 171 -6.76 -9.22 23.88
N SER A 172 -6.82 -9.59 22.60
CA SER A 172 -7.87 -9.10 21.69
C SER A 172 -8.32 -10.20 20.74
N GLU A 173 -9.51 -10.04 20.14
CA GLU A 173 -10.01 -10.91 19.06
C GLU A 173 -9.54 -10.41 17.68
N PRO A 174 -9.52 -11.26 16.63
CA PRO A 174 -9.13 -10.81 15.30
C PRO A 174 -10.08 -9.74 14.74
N THR A 175 -9.52 -8.64 14.27
CA THR A 175 -10.25 -7.51 13.69
C THR A 175 -9.95 -7.36 12.20
N LEU A 176 -10.65 -6.44 11.55
CA LEU A 176 -10.50 -6.15 10.12
C LEU A 176 -9.40 -5.10 9.93
N SER A 177 -8.34 -5.45 9.20
CA SER A 177 -7.26 -4.54 8.84
C SER A 177 -7.18 -4.32 7.32
N TYR A 178 -6.50 -3.23 6.94
CA TYR A 178 -6.39 -2.77 5.55
C TYR A 178 -4.93 -2.64 5.15
N ILE A 179 -4.51 -3.44 4.17
CA ILE A 179 -3.18 -3.34 3.56
C ILE A 179 -3.31 -2.58 2.25
N HIS A 180 -2.44 -1.60 2.01
CA HIS A 180 -2.43 -0.79 0.78
C HIS A 180 -1.44 -1.27 -0.28
N THR A 181 -0.85 -2.45 -0.06
CA THR A 181 0.03 -3.18 -0.99
C THR A 181 -0.74 -4.34 -1.61
N LEU A 182 -0.44 -4.62 -2.88
CA LEU A 182 -1.04 -5.74 -3.59
C LEU A 182 -0.47 -7.05 -3.04
N ILE A 183 -1.34 -7.92 -2.54
CA ILE A 183 -0.99 -9.24 -2.02
C ILE A 183 -1.38 -10.29 -3.06
N LYS A 184 -0.45 -11.20 -3.39
CA LYS A 184 -0.70 -12.38 -4.24
C LYS A 184 -1.03 -13.61 -3.38
N ASP A 185 -1.74 -14.58 -3.94
CA ASP A 185 -2.06 -15.87 -3.30
C ASP A 185 -0.83 -16.60 -2.74
N GLY A 186 -1.01 -17.30 -1.62
CA GLY A 186 0.09 -17.80 -0.79
C GLY A 186 0.85 -16.57 -0.27
N PRO A 187 0.22 -15.81 0.64
CA PRO A 187 0.37 -14.36 0.77
C PRO A 187 1.81 -13.92 0.55
N LYS A 188 2.02 -13.19 -0.55
CA LYS A 188 3.35 -12.76 -0.97
C LYS A 188 3.31 -11.48 -1.79
N ASP A 189 4.44 -10.79 -1.78
CA ASP A 189 4.73 -9.64 -2.63
C ASP A 189 6.21 -9.61 -2.99
N ASP A 190 6.75 -8.44 -3.31
CA ASP A 190 8.14 -8.31 -3.77
C ASP A 190 9.14 -8.41 -2.61
N ASP A 191 8.73 -8.25 -1.34
CA ASP A 191 9.63 -8.34 -0.18
C ASP A 191 9.35 -9.56 0.71
N ILE A 192 8.15 -10.15 0.68
CA ILE A 192 7.71 -11.20 1.61
C ILE A 192 7.16 -12.40 0.86
N ASN A 193 7.51 -13.62 1.29
CA ASN A 193 6.97 -14.86 0.74
C ASN A 193 6.64 -15.88 1.85
N ILE A 194 5.35 -16.10 2.11
CA ILE A 194 4.88 -17.12 3.06
C ILE A 194 5.03 -18.52 2.46
N LEU A 195 5.64 -19.43 3.21
CA LEU A 195 5.95 -20.81 2.86
C LEU A 195 5.57 -21.78 3.99
N GLY A 196 5.58 -23.09 3.69
CA GLY A 196 5.34 -24.15 4.68
C GLY A 196 3.87 -24.42 5.03
N LEU A 197 2.94 -23.62 4.53
CA LEU A 197 1.50 -23.77 4.75
C LEU A 197 0.73 -23.99 3.45
N ASN A 198 -0.52 -24.46 3.59
CA ASN A 198 -1.47 -24.51 2.49
C ASN A 198 -1.71 -23.11 1.89
N ILE A 199 -1.80 -23.04 0.56
CA ILE A 199 -1.96 -21.76 -0.15
C ILE A 199 -3.27 -21.09 0.27
N ALA A 200 -3.15 -19.98 1.00
CA ALA A 200 -4.24 -19.06 1.27
C ALA A 200 -4.51 -18.21 0.01
N LYS A 201 -5.68 -18.38 -0.60
CA LYS A 201 -6.09 -17.65 -1.80
C LYS A 201 -7.04 -16.51 -1.47
N SER A 202 -6.85 -15.39 -2.13
CA SER A 202 -7.75 -14.25 -2.02
C SER A 202 -9.14 -14.54 -2.60
N ASP A 203 -10.12 -13.74 -2.20
CA ASP A 203 -11.44 -13.74 -2.82
C ASP A 203 -11.46 -12.99 -4.17
N LYS A 204 -12.64 -12.87 -4.79
CA LYS A 204 -12.83 -12.15 -6.06
C LYS A 204 -12.47 -10.64 -6.03
N ASN A 205 -12.31 -10.07 -4.83
CA ASN A 205 -11.95 -8.68 -4.58
C ASN A 205 -10.47 -8.51 -4.21
N ASN A 206 -9.69 -9.60 -4.17
CA ASN A 206 -8.33 -9.64 -3.64
C ASN A 206 -8.28 -9.47 -2.11
N ASP A 207 -9.35 -9.82 -1.39
CA ASP A 207 -9.41 -9.77 0.08
C ASP A 207 -9.09 -11.16 0.68
N PHE A 208 -8.49 -11.20 1.87
CA PHE A 208 -8.11 -12.41 2.59
C PHE A 208 -8.82 -12.46 3.96
N LEU A 209 -10.10 -12.84 3.95
CA LEU A 209 -10.99 -12.78 5.13
C LEU A 209 -11.20 -14.17 5.76
N PHE A 210 -10.10 -14.84 6.10
CA PHE A 210 -10.16 -16.15 6.77
C PHE A 210 -10.60 -16.01 8.22
N ASP A 211 -11.26 -17.05 8.73
CA ASP A 211 -11.66 -17.16 10.12
C ASP A 211 -10.59 -17.92 10.91
N ALA A 212 -10.16 -17.38 12.05
CA ALA A 212 -9.04 -17.92 12.83
C ALA A 212 -9.32 -19.33 13.39
N VAL A 213 -10.59 -19.70 13.58
CA VAL A 213 -10.98 -21.01 14.12
C VAL A 213 -11.29 -21.99 12.99
N LYS A 214 -12.03 -21.55 11.95
CA LYS A 214 -12.43 -22.43 10.84
C LYS A 214 -11.32 -22.67 9.83
N ASN A 215 -10.40 -21.71 9.69
CA ASN A 215 -9.33 -21.74 8.69
C ASN A 215 -7.98 -21.30 9.29
N PRO A 216 -7.51 -21.92 10.39
CA PRO A 216 -6.38 -21.44 11.19
C PRO A 216 -5.10 -21.25 10.36
N GLU A 217 -4.68 -22.25 9.58
CA GLU A 217 -3.46 -22.13 8.75
C GLU A 217 -3.53 -20.97 7.74
N LYS A 218 -4.70 -20.80 7.09
CA LYS A 218 -4.86 -19.73 6.09
C LYS A 218 -4.94 -18.36 6.74
N PHE A 219 -5.58 -18.29 7.91
CA PHE A 219 -5.61 -17.09 8.73
C PHE A 219 -4.19 -16.74 9.19
N ASP A 220 -3.47 -17.69 9.79
CA ASP A 220 -2.11 -17.50 10.32
C ASP A 220 -1.14 -17.06 9.22
N ALA A 221 -1.22 -17.67 8.03
CA ALA A 221 -0.44 -17.24 6.86
C ALA A 221 -0.66 -15.76 6.50
N VAL A 222 -1.92 -15.31 6.50
CA VAL A 222 -2.29 -13.93 6.14
C VAL A 222 -1.94 -12.97 7.27
N HIS A 223 -2.17 -13.35 8.51
CA HIS A 223 -1.85 -12.57 9.70
C HIS A 223 -0.35 -12.32 9.79
N THR A 224 0.49 -13.37 9.74
CA THR A 224 1.94 -13.22 9.80
C THR A 224 2.47 -12.34 8.66
N PHE A 225 1.98 -12.52 7.43
CA PHE A 225 2.32 -11.64 6.31
C PHE A 225 1.97 -10.17 6.60
N THR A 226 0.78 -9.95 7.17
CA THR A 226 0.26 -8.60 7.45
C THR A 226 1.13 -7.86 8.44
N VAL A 227 1.48 -8.50 9.56
CA VAL A 227 2.31 -7.89 10.60
C VAL A 227 3.69 -7.52 10.05
N ILE A 228 4.34 -8.43 9.31
CA ILE A 228 5.62 -8.14 8.64
C ILE A 228 5.48 -6.93 7.70
N ARG A 229 4.41 -6.90 6.89
CA ARG A 229 4.16 -5.78 5.97
C ARG A 229 3.89 -4.46 6.70
N GLN A 230 3.23 -4.48 7.86
CA GLN A 230 3.02 -3.29 8.69
C GLN A 230 4.34 -2.75 9.23
N VAL A 231 5.22 -3.61 9.76
CA VAL A 231 6.58 -3.24 10.21
C VAL A 231 7.38 -2.61 9.07
N LEU A 232 7.44 -3.29 7.91
CA LEU A 232 8.13 -2.74 6.73
C LEU A 232 7.55 -1.39 6.30
N THR A 233 6.22 -1.24 6.33
CA THR A 233 5.55 0.01 5.95
C THR A 233 5.88 1.14 6.92
N MET A 234 5.88 0.86 8.23
CA MET A 234 6.23 1.81 9.27
C MET A 234 7.63 2.36 9.05
N TYR A 235 8.64 1.50 8.95
CA TYR A 235 10.01 1.94 8.76
C TYR A 235 10.25 2.63 7.42
N ASN A 236 9.71 2.10 6.32
CA ASN A 236 9.82 2.75 5.02
C ASN A 236 9.27 4.18 5.06
N ARG A 237 8.13 4.40 5.70
CA ARG A 237 7.56 5.75 5.88
C ARG A 237 8.45 6.63 6.76
N ALA A 238 8.98 6.10 7.86
CA ALA A 238 9.87 6.83 8.75
C ALA A 238 11.16 7.28 8.03
N ILE A 239 11.80 6.39 7.27
CA ILE A 239 13.03 6.69 6.52
C ILE A 239 12.74 7.65 5.38
N LEU A 240 11.66 7.46 4.61
CA LEU A 240 11.27 8.38 3.54
C LEU A 240 11.04 9.81 4.05
N LYS A 241 10.50 9.96 5.27
CA LYS A 241 10.32 11.27 5.91
C LYS A 241 11.65 11.94 6.27
N GLN A 242 12.69 11.17 6.57
CA GLN A 242 14.02 11.70 6.88
C GLN A 242 14.90 11.88 5.64
N ASN A 243 14.67 11.10 4.57
CA ASN A 243 15.45 11.12 3.35
C ASN A 243 14.55 10.90 2.12
N GLU A 244 14.18 12.00 1.45
CA GLU A 244 13.35 11.97 0.24
C GLU A 244 14.00 11.25 -0.95
N ASN A 245 15.34 11.08 -0.93
CA ASN A 245 16.10 10.35 -1.93
C ASN A 245 16.19 8.84 -1.64
N TYR A 246 15.55 8.35 -0.58
CA TYR A 246 15.53 6.93 -0.25
C TYR A 246 14.94 6.11 -1.41
N SER A 247 15.76 5.24 -2.00
CA SER A 247 15.43 4.49 -3.21
C SER A 247 14.54 3.28 -2.99
N GLY A 248 14.14 3.03 -1.74
CA GLY A 248 13.35 1.87 -1.31
C GLY A 248 14.17 0.88 -0.50
N PHE A 249 13.45 0.14 0.33
CA PHE A 249 14.00 -0.93 1.16
C PHE A 249 14.50 -2.10 0.32
N GLN A 250 15.57 -2.73 0.78
CA GLN A 250 16.04 -4.03 0.32
C GLN A 250 16.53 -4.80 1.54
N TRP A 251 16.28 -6.11 1.54
CA TRP A 251 16.93 -6.99 2.50
C TRP A 251 18.44 -6.96 2.31
N GLN A 252 19.18 -7.43 3.31
CA GLN A 252 20.64 -7.53 3.21
C GLN A 252 21.06 -8.20 1.90
N TRP A 253 20.40 -9.32 1.55
CA TRP A 253 20.70 -10.12 0.36
C TRP A 253 20.08 -9.56 -0.95
N GLY A 254 19.55 -8.34 -0.95
CA GLY A 254 19.04 -7.66 -2.14
C GLY A 254 17.54 -7.83 -2.36
N LYS A 255 17.15 -8.21 -3.58
CA LYS A 255 15.75 -8.16 -4.06
C LYS A 255 14.93 -9.43 -3.82
N ASP A 256 15.57 -10.51 -3.40
CA ASP A 256 14.83 -11.75 -3.12
C ASP A 256 13.96 -11.54 -1.86
N PRO A 257 12.67 -11.93 -1.89
CA PRO A 257 11.81 -11.77 -0.72
C PRO A 257 12.29 -12.66 0.43
N ILE A 258 12.09 -12.20 1.67
CA ILE A 258 12.32 -13.02 2.86
C ILE A 258 11.35 -14.20 2.86
N LYS A 259 11.86 -15.39 3.17
CA LYS A 259 11.04 -16.59 3.36
C LYS A 259 10.41 -16.55 4.74
N VAL A 260 9.13 -16.85 4.85
CA VAL A 260 8.44 -16.83 6.14
C VAL A 260 7.78 -18.17 6.35
N TYR A 261 8.08 -18.81 7.48
CA TYR A 261 7.53 -20.10 7.86
C TYR A 261 6.74 -19.94 9.16
N PRO A 262 5.41 -19.70 9.09
CA PRO A 262 4.60 -19.53 10.29
C PRO A 262 4.59 -20.78 11.18
N TYR A 263 4.66 -21.98 10.57
CA TYR A 263 4.69 -23.28 11.26
C TYR A 263 6.01 -23.98 10.93
N ALA A 264 7.14 -23.38 11.32
CA ALA A 264 8.46 -23.85 10.92
C ALA A 264 8.85 -25.18 11.56
N GLU A 265 8.68 -25.31 12.88
CA GLU A 265 9.06 -26.49 13.65
C GLU A 265 8.29 -26.56 14.98
N TYR A 266 8.27 -27.74 15.59
CA TYR A 266 7.78 -27.92 16.96
C TYR A 266 8.82 -27.44 17.97
N GLY A 267 8.44 -26.52 18.85
CA GLY A 267 9.27 -25.98 19.92
C GLY A 267 8.81 -24.59 20.37
N ALA A 268 9.31 -24.16 21.53
CA ALA A 268 9.00 -22.83 22.06
C ALA A 268 10.04 -21.81 21.58
N ASN A 269 9.93 -21.37 20.32
CA ASN A 269 10.85 -20.39 19.77
C ASN A 269 10.27 -19.60 18.58
N ALA A 270 10.89 -18.48 18.25
CA ALA A 270 10.78 -17.80 16.97
C ALA A 270 12.15 -17.16 16.69
N TYR A 271 12.54 -17.07 15.41
CA TYR A 271 13.80 -16.39 15.07
C TYR A 271 13.85 -15.90 13.63
N TYR A 272 14.60 -14.82 13.45
CA TYR A 272 15.19 -14.42 12.19
C TYR A 272 16.53 -15.15 11.91
N SER A 273 16.75 -15.54 10.66
CA SER A 273 18.02 -16.12 10.17
C SER A 273 18.46 -15.46 8.87
N ARG A 274 19.63 -14.82 8.89
CA ARG A 274 20.28 -14.23 7.70
C ARG A 274 20.68 -15.30 6.69
N ASP A 275 21.32 -16.38 7.15
CA ASP A 275 21.84 -17.43 6.28
C ASP A 275 20.72 -18.15 5.53
N GLU A 276 19.62 -18.40 6.23
CA GLU A 276 18.44 -19.01 5.63
C GLU A 276 17.56 -17.99 4.91
N ARG A 277 17.80 -16.68 5.07
CA ARG A 277 16.95 -15.59 4.56
C ARG A 277 15.50 -15.77 4.98
N ALA A 278 15.30 -16.07 6.26
CA ALA A 278 14.04 -16.58 6.75
C ALA A 278 13.62 -16.01 8.11
N LEU A 279 12.31 -15.82 8.27
CA LEU A 279 11.63 -15.75 9.57
C LEU A 279 10.99 -17.11 9.84
N LYS A 280 11.23 -17.65 11.02
CA LYS A 280 10.72 -18.95 11.43
C LYS A 280 9.99 -18.81 12.76
N PHE A 281 8.74 -19.26 12.76
CA PHE A 281 7.87 -19.23 13.91
C PHE A 281 7.51 -20.66 14.28
N PHE A 282 7.72 -21.04 15.54
CA PHE A 282 7.47 -22.40 15.98
C PHE A 282 6.10 -22.50 16.65
N TYR A 283 5.72 -23.73 16.98
CA TYR A 283 4.52 -24.05 17.73
C TYR A 283 4.83 -25.10 18.80
N PHE A 284 4.15 -25.02 19.93
CA PHE A 284 4.42 -25.90 21.06
C PHE A 284 3.20 -26.07 21.95
N ASN A 285 3.19 -27.15 22.74
CA ASN A 285 2.23 -27.29 23.83
C ASN A 285 2.82 -26.66 25.09
N PRO A 286 2.05 -25.84 25.84
CA PRO A 286 2.51 -25.27 27.11
C PRO A 286 3.07 -26.35 28.04
N ASN A 287 4.27 -26.14 28.60
CA ASN A 287 5.00 -27.12 29.42
C ASN A 287 5.21 -28.51 28.77
N ASN A 288 5.20 -28.61 27.44
CA ASN A 288 5.21 -29.87 26.68
C ASN A 288 4.05 -30.82 27.06
N ASP A 289 2.92 -30.28 27.51
CA ASP A 289 1.73 -31.04 27.86
C ASP A 289 0.78 -31.13 26.66
N GLU A 290 0.80 -32.27 25.95
CA GLU A 290 -0.02 -32.51 24.75
C GLU A 290 -1.53 -32.43 25.00
N SER A 291 -2.00 -32.44 26.26
CA SER A 291 -3.41 -32.22 26.58
C SER A 291 -3.84 -30.76 26.42
N LYS A 292 -2.88 -29.83 26.42
CA LYS A 292 -3.11 -28.40 26.24
C LYS A 292 -3.06 -28.02 24.76
N PRO A 293 -3.87 -27.04 24.32
CA PRO A 293 -3.85 -26.59 22.93
C PRO A 293 -2.48 -26.04 22.53
N LEU A 294 -2.12 -26.22 21.25
CA LEU A 294 -0.90 -25.66 20.68
C LEU A 294 -0.93 -24.13 20.70
N VAL A 295 0.17 -23.55 21.16
CA VAL A 295 0.51 -22.14 21.00
C VAL A 295 1.31 -21.98 19.72
N TYR A 296 0.92 -21.03 18.89
CA TYR A 296 1.58 -20.72 17.62
C TYR A 296 2.20 -19.33 17.73
N THR A 297 3.52 -19.25 17.75
CA THR A 297 4.25 -17.99 17.95
C THR A 297 3.97 -16.97 16.85
N CYS A 298 3.61 -17.43 15.65
CA CYS A 298 3.23 -16.59 14.51
C CYS A 298 1.91 -15.82 14.69
N ARG A 299 1.13 -16.12 15.75
CA ARG A 299 -0.12 -15.43 16.09
C ARG A 299 0.08 -14.23 17.02
N SER A 300 1.20 -14.17 17.71
CA SER A 300 1.53 -13.04 18.55
C SER A 300 2.02 -11.90 17.66
N PHE A 301 1.29 -10.79 17.66
CA PHE A 301 1.64 -9.60 16.89
C PHE A 301 3.06 -9.12 17.24
N ASP A 302 3.39 -9.11 18.53
CA ASP A 302 4.66 -8.60 19.02
C ASP A 302 5.83 -9.51 18.68
N ILE A 303 5.65 -10.83 18.72
CA ILE A 303 6.71 -11.78 18.32
C ILE A 303 7.00 -11.65 16.82
N VAL A 304 5.96 -11.58 15.97
CA VAL A 304 6.17 -11.41 14.54
C VAL A 304 6.86 -10.07 14.24
N ALA A 305 6.46 -9.00 14.94
CA ALA A 305 7.08 -7.69 14.79
C ALA A 305 8.54 -7.67 15.26
N HIS A 306 8.84 -8.33 16.40
CA HIS A 306 10.17 -8.44 16.99
C HIS A 306 11.16 -9.09 16.01
N GLU A 307 10.81 -10.28 15.50
CA GLU A 307 11.66 -11.00 14.56
C GLU A 307 11.84 -10.25 13.23
N THR A 308 10.79 -9.54 12.79
CA THR A 308 10.89 -8.66 11.61
C THR A 308 11.83 -7.49 11.89
N GLY A 309 11.86 -6.98 13.13
CA GLY A 309 12.77 -5.96 13.60
C GLY A 309 14.23 -6.37 13.43
N HIS A 310 14.58 -7.60 13.81
CA HIS A 310 15.93 -8.15 13.57
C HIS A 310 16.30 -8.17 12.08
N ALA A 311 15.39 -8.67 11.24
CA ALA A 311 15.61 -8.71 9.79
C ALA A 311 15.77 -7.31 9.18
N PHE A 312 15.02 -6.33 9.70
CA PHE A 312 15.09 -4.94 9.25
C PHE A 312 16.37 -4.24 9.72
N LEU A 313 16.78 -4.46 10.98
CA LEU A 313 18.03 -3.94 11.53
C LEU A 313 19.21 -4.50 10.76
N ASP A 314 19.21 -5.79 10.46
CA ASP A 314 20.22 -6.43 9.63
C ASP A 314 20.32 -5.73 8.26
N ALA A 315 19.20 -5.49 7.59
CA ALA A 315 19.18 -4.79 6.31
C ALA A 315 19.75 -3.36 6.38
N LEU A 316 19.56 -2.64 7.49
CA LEU A 316 20.09 -1.29 7.68
C LEU A 316 21.55 -1.25 8.13
N CYS A 317 21.92 -2.12 9.06
CA CYS A 317 23.24 -2.15 9.67
C CYS A 317 23.72 -3.60 9.84
N PRO A 318 24.16 -4.24 8.74
CA PRO A 318 24.54 -5.65 8.75
C PRO A 318 25.69 -5.98 9.74
N GLU A 319 26.54 -5.00 10.03
CA GLU A 319 27.69 -5.14 10.92
C GLU A 319 27.26 -5.48 12.36
N LEU A 320 26.07 -5.01 12.80
CA LEU A 320 25.59 -5.24 14.17
C LEU A 320 25.17 -6.68 14.44
N MET A 321 24.88 -7.48 13.41
CA MET A 321 24.57 -8.92 13.56
C MET A 321 25.79 -9.79 13.87
N VAL A 322 27.00 -9.33 13.53
CA VAL A 322 28.21 -10.17 13.54
C VAL A 322 29.04 -9.94 14.82
N SER A 323 28.57 -9.06 15.70
CA SER A 323 29.26 -8.73 16.96
C SER A 323 29.00 -9.79 18.03
N TRP A 324 30.07 -10.28 18.65
CA TRP A 324 30.02 -11.17 19.81
C TRP A 324 29.93 -10.41 21.15
N HIS A 325 29.84 -9.07 21.12
CA HIS A 325 29.81 -8.26 22.33
C HIS A 325 28.42 -8.29 22.98
N PRO A 326 28.31 -8.56 24.30
CA PRO A 326 27.01 -8.64 25.00
C PRO A 326 26.15 -7.39 24.83
N GLU A 327 26.77 -6.21 24.81
CA GLU A 327 26.05 -4.94 24.60
C GLU A 327 25.46 -4.83 23.18
N THR A 328 26.13 -5.37 22.16
CA THR A 328 25.56 -5.41 20.81
C THR A 328 24.40 -6.37 20.74
N GLY A 329 24.48 -7.52 21.43
CA GLY A 329 23.35 -8.43 21.60
C GLY A 329 22.17 -7.76 22.30
N GLY A 330 22.42 -7.05 23.41
CA GLY A 330 21.38 -6.30 24.12
C GLY A 330 20.72 -5.22 23.26
N LEU A 331 21.49 -4.49 22.45
CA LEU A 331 20.95 -3.53 21.48
C LEU A 331 20.10 -4.22 20.41
N HIS A 332 20.52 -5.39 19.94
CA HIS A 332 19.82 -6.17 18.94
C HIS A 332 18.43 -6.60 19.43
N GLU A 333 18.37 -7.14 20.64
CA GLU A 333 17.12 -7.52 21.33
C GLU A 333 16.23 -6.32 21.61
N ALA A 334 16.79 -5.23 22.13
CA ALA A 334 16.04 -4.00 22.41
C ALA A 334 15.46 -3.40 21.12
N PHE A 335 16.14 -3.52 19.98
CA PHE A 335 15.60 -3.07 18.70
C PHE A 335 14.36 -3.88 18.29
N GLY A 336 14.38 -5.21 18.50
CA GLY A 336 13.22 -6.06 18.28
C GLY A 336 12.03 -5.62 19.13
N ASP A 337 12.24 -5.43 20.43
CA ASP A 337 11.17 -5.00 21.36
C ASP A 337 10.62 -3.62 21.01
N LEU A 338 11.50 -2.65 20.71
CA LEU A 338 11.10 -1.33 20.25
C LEU A 338 10.36 -1.38 18.91
N THR A 339 10.70 -2.30 18.02
CA THR A 339 9.96 -2.52 16.76
C THR A 339 8.51 -2.86 17.06
N SER A 340 8.27 -3.82 17.95
CA SER A 340 6.93 -4.25 18.37
C SER A 340 6.14 -3.09 18.99
N ILE A 341 6.74 -2.36 19.93
CA ILE A 341 6.11 -1.20 20.56
C ILE A 341 5.76 -0.12 19.52
N PHE A 342 6.67 0.22 18.61
CA PHE A 342 6.42 1.28 17.63
C PHE A 342 5.38 0.89 16.58
N VAL A 343 5.38 -0.36 16.11
CA VAL A 343 4.36 -0.81 15.16
C VAL A 343 2.99 -0.88 15.84
N LEU A 344 2.95 -1.21 17.13
CA LEU A 344 1.73 -1.18 17.91
C LEU A 344 1.17 0.24 18.05
N LEU A 345 2.01 1.20 18.44
CA LEU A 345 1.67 2.63 18.52
C LEU A 345 1.34 3.28 17.17
N SER A 346 1.63 2.59 16.05
CA SER A 346 1.21 3.06 14.73
C SER A 346 -0.26 2.77 14.41
N GLN A 347 -0.93 1.98 15.25
CA GLN A 347 -2.34 1.60 15.13
C GLN A 347 -3.19 2.49 16.04
N LEU A 348 -4.02 3.37 15.45
CA LEU A 348 -4.80 4.36 16.21
C LEU A 348 -5.81 3.71 17.17
N ASP A 349 -6.47 2.63 16.75
CA ASP A 349 -7.43 1.92 17.59
C ASP A 349 -6.75 1.33 18.83
N ILE A 350 -5.50 0.89 18.70
CA ILE A 350 -4.69 0.44 19.84
C ILE A 350 -4.29 1.62 20.72
N CYS A 351 -3.86 2.74 20.15
CA CYS A 351 -3.56 3.93 20.94
C CYS A 351 -4.77 4.38 21.79
N ASP A 352 -5.97 4.34 21.23
CA ASP A 352 -7.19 4.65 21.96
C ASP A 352 -7.45 3.64 23.09
N ALA A 353 -7.22 2.34 22.85
CA ALA A 353 -7.32 1.30 23.88
C ALA A 353 -6.31 1.51 25.00
N ILE A 354 -5.04 1.81 24.67
CA ILE A 354 -3.98 2.11 25.64
C ILE A 354 -4.38 3.28 26.52
N ILE A 355 -4.84 4.40 25.93
CA ILE A 355 -5.28 5.58 26.69
C ILE A 355 -6.47 5.22 27.60
N ALA A 356 -7.42 4.45 27.08
CA ALA A 356 -8.61 4.04 27.82
C ALA A 356 -8.28 3.13 29.01
N GLU A 357 -7.31 2.22 28.89
CA GLU A 357 -6.89 1.32 29.97
C GLU A 357 -5.94 1.99 30.96
N SER A 358 -4.89 2.65 30.45
CA SER A 358 -3.85 3.30 31.26
C SER A 358 -4.36 4.50 32.05
N LYS A 359 -5.50 5.08 31.67
CA LYS A 359 -6.00 6.37 32.17
C LYS A 359 -4.96 7.49 32.00
N ALA A 360 -4.23 7.43 30.89
CA ALA A 360 -3.13 8.34 30.55
C ALA A 360 -1.92 8.29 31.50
N ASP A 361 -1.75 7.19 32.24
CA ASP A 361 -0.56 6.89 33.04
C ASP A 361 0.01 5.53 32.61
N LEU A 362 1.17 5.55 31.94
CA LEU A 362 1.77 4.36 31.34
C LEU A 362 2.30 3.35 32.36
N HIS A 363 2.43 3.71 33.64
CA HIS A 363 2.78 2.80 34.73
C HIS A 363 1.55 2.09 35.33
N ASN A 364 0.33 2.48 34.92
CA ASN A 364 -0.84 1.69 35.26
C ASN A 364 -0.81 0.36 34.49
N LYS A 365 -1.25 -0.71 35.16
CA LYS A 365 -1.31 -2.04 34.57
C LYS A 365 -2.19 -2.03 33.31
N THR A 366 -1.57 -2.30 32.17
CA THR A 366 -2.20 -2.43 30.85
C THR A 366 -1.55 -3.57 30.08
N PHE A 367 -2.09 -3.93 28.91
CA PHE A 367 -1.42 -4.87 27.99
C PHE A 367 -0.17 -4.26 27.35
N PHE A 368 -0.14 -2.94 27.15
CA PHE A 368 0.87 -2.25 26.35
C PHE A 368 2.35 -2.57 26.64
N PRO A 369 2.82 -2.60 27.90
CA PRO A 369 4.23 -2.86 28.15
C PRO A 369 4.57 -4.35 28.10
N VAL A 370 3.57 -5.24 28.05
CA VAL A 370 3.76 -6.68 28.05
C VAL A 370 3.96 -7.16 26.62
N ILE A 371 4.98 -7.98 26.38
CA ILE A 371 5.32 -8.48 25.04
C ILE A 371 5.22 -10.01 25.05
N GLY A 372 4.44 -10.57 24.12
CA GLY A 372 4.32 -12.01 23.90
C GLY A 372 3.59 -12.72 25.05
N GLU A 373 2.39 -12.24 25.38
CA GLU A 373 1.54 -12.65 26.49
C GLU A 373 1.24 -14.14 26.48
N GLN A 374 0.65 -14.66 25.40
CA GLN A 374 0.34 -16.08 25.30
C GLN A 374 1.57 -16.97 25.41
N PHE A 375 2.71 -16.53 24.84
CA PHE A 375 3.97 -17.26 24.95
C PHE A 375 4.47 -17.29 26.40
N GLY A 376 4.55 -16.12 27.04
CA GLY A 376 4.97 -15.99 28.42
C GLY A 376 4.08 -16.81 29.37
N GLU A 377 2.77 -16.73 29.19
CA GLU A 377 1.81 -17.53 29.97
C GLU A 377 2.03 -19.03 29.77
N ALA A 378 2.26 -19.47 28.53
CA ALA A 378 2.48 -20.87 28.20
C ALA A 378 3.78 -21.45 28.78
N ILE A 379 4.82 -20.62 28.95
CA ILE A 379 6.10 -21.05 29.50
C ILE A 379 6.16 -20.90 31.02
N PHE A 380 5.64 -19.80 31.57
CA PHE A 380 5.74 -19.52 33.00
C PHE A 380 4.55 -20.03 33.82
N GLY A 381 3.45 -20.42 33.17
CA GLY A 381 2.25 -20.93 33.82
C GLY A 381 1.47 -19.88 34.64
N LYS A 382 1.70 -18.59 34.37
CA LYS A 382 1.05 -17.44 35.03
C LYS A 382 0.80 -16.34 33.99
N PRO A 383 -0.23 -15.48 34.16
CA PRO A 383 -0.60 -14.47 33.16
C PRO A 383 0.43 -13.33 33.12
N THR A 384 1.50 -13.54 32.36
CA THR A 384 2.63 -12.62 32.18
C THR A 384 3.21 -12.81 30.78
N GLY A 385 3.70 -11.74 30.16
CA GLY A 385 4.41 -11.85 28.89
C GLY A 385 5.82 -12.40 29.02
N LEU A 386 6.44 -12.64 27.87
CA LEU A 386 7.83 -13.02 27.78
C LEU A 386 8.76 -11.88 28.25
N ARG A 387 8.35 -10.62 28.00
CA ARG A 387 9.04 -9.41 28.43
C ARG A 387 8.05 -8.38 28.95
N ASN A 388 8.58 -7.40 29.68
CA ASN A 388 7.83 -6.23 30.15
C ASN A 388 8.69 -4.97 29.99
N ALA A 389 8.19 -3.99 29.25
CA ALA A 389 8.84 -2.71 28.97
C ALA A 389 8.61 -1.65 30.06
N ASP A 390 7.67 -1.91 30.98
CA ASP A 390 7.48 -1.10 32.19
C ASP A 390 8.46 -1.57 33.26
N ASN A 391 9.41 -0.70 33.59
CA ASN A 391 10.48 -1.01 34.53
C ASN A 391 10.66 0.15 35.51
N ASP A 392 10.44 -0.12 36.79
CA ASP A 392 10.77 0.76 37.92
C ASP A 392 12.26 0.59 38.27
N LEU A 393 13.18 1.15 37.47
CA LEU A 393 14.59 1.25 37.86
C LEU A 393 14.84 2.46 38.78
#